data_AF-A0A436CE10-F1
#
_entry.id   AF-A0A436CE10-F1
#
_cell.length_a   1.000
_cell.length_b   1.000
_cell.length_c   1.000
_cell.angle_alpha   90.00
_cell.angle_beta   90.00
_cell.angle_gamma   90.00
#
_symmetry.space_group_name_H-M   'P 1'
#
loop_
_entity.id
_entity.type
_entity.pdbx_description
1 polymer ?
#
loop_
_entity_poly.entity_id
_entity_poly.type
_entity_poly.pdbx_seq_one_letter_code
_entity_poly.pdbx_strand_id
1 'polypeptide(L)'
;MYKPGGTIAEVLGRIQTKSYVLPAIQREFVWKPEQIERLFDSLMQGYPFGTFLFWKVEAVTSGKFKFYDFVLNYHQRDAAHCPELGKMHHQ
;
A
#
# COMPACT_ATOMS: atom_id res chain seq x y z
N MET A 1 -0.40 -8.30 -19.20
CA MET A 1 0.97 -8.85 -19.12
C MET A 1 1.34 -8.92 -17.65
N TYR A 2 1.37 -10.13 -17.07
CA TYR A 2 1.75 -10.33 -15.66
C TYR A 2 3.21 -9.91 -15.49
N LYS A 3 3.44 -8.79 -14.80
CA LYS A 3 4.77 -8.45 -14.33
C LYS A 3 4.89 -9.06 -12.94
N PRO A 4 5.94 -9.84 -12.63
CA PRO A 4 6.21 -10.20 -11.24
C PRO A 4 6.27 -8.88 -10.47
N GLY A 5 5.41 -8.72 -9.46
CA GLY A 5 5.19 -7.46 -8.73
C GLY A 5 6.39 -7.00 -7.88
N GLY A 6 7.58 -7.54 -8.16
CA GLY A 6 8.77 -7.44 -7.35
C GLY A 6 8.73 -8.36 -6.13
N THR A 7 9.80 -8.32 -5.35
CA THR A 7 9.82 -8.88 -4.00
C THR A 7 9.04 -7.99 -3.03
N ILE A 8 8.65 -8.53 -1.87
CA ILE A 8 8.04 -7.72 -0.79
C ILE A 8 8.97 -6.55 -0.42
N ALA A 9 10.29 -6.78 -0.37
CA ALA A 9 11.27 -5.74 -0.07
C ALA A 9 11.27 -4.59 -1.09
N GLU A 10 11.17 -4.90 -2.40
CA GLU A 10 11.09 -3.88 -3.44
C GLU A 10 9.80 -3.06 -3.36
N VAL A 11 8.68 -3.72 -3.05
CA VAL A 11 7.39 -3.04 -2.85
C VAL A 11 7.47 -2.10 -1.64
N LEU A 12 8.01 -2.57 -0.52
CA LEU A 12 8.21 -1.76 0.69
C LEU A 12 9.12 -0.56 0.43
N GLY A 13 10.20 -0.74 -0.34
CA GLY A 13 11.07 0.37 -0.75
C GLY A 13 10.32 1.44 -1.55
N ARG A 14 9.46 1.03 -2.50
CA ARG A 14 8.65 1.96 -3.30
C ARG A 14 7.56 2.68 -2.49
N ILE A 15 7.04 2.04 -1.45
CA ILE A 15 6.14 2.67 -0.48
C ILE A 15 6.91 3.73 0.32
N GLN A 16 8.11 3.39 0.82
CA GLN A 16 8.93 4.32 1.60
C GLN A 16 9.36 5.55 0.79
N THR A 17 9.63 5.40 -0.52
CA THR A 17 9.94 6.53 -1.43
C THR A 17 8.70 7.25 -1.95
N LYS A 18 7.49 6.92 -1.47
CA LYS A 18 6.19 7.45 -1.92
C LYS A 18 5.92 7.28 -3.42
N SER A 19 6.59 6.32 -4.05
CA SER A 19 6.35 5.97 -5.46
C SER A 19 5.08 5.12 -5.62
N TYR A 20 4.67 4.42 -4.56
CA TYR A 20 3.38 3.76 -4.46
C TYR A 20 2.52 4.46 -3.42
N VAL A 21 1.27 4.72 -3.79
CA VAL A 21 0.26 5.40 -2.98
C VAL A 21 -1.05 4.65 -3.06
N LEU A 22 -1.89 4.79 -2.05
CA LEU A 22 -3.21 4.17 -2.02
C LEU A 22 -4.24 5.06 -2.71
N PRO A 23 -5.08 4.52 -3.61
CA PRO A 23 -6.16 5.27 -4.20
C PRO A 23 -7.30 5.46 -3.18
N ALA A 24 -8.12 6.49 -3.35
CA ALA A 24 -9.25 6.75 -2.46
C ALA A 24 -10.32 5.65 -2.38
N ILE A 25 -10.34 4.71 -3.34
CA ILE A 25 -11.23 3.54 -3.30
C ILE A 25 -10.71 2.44 -2.37
N GLN A 26 -9.43 2.47 -1.98
CA GLN A 26 -8.85 1.46 -1.12
C GLN A 26 -9.50 1.54 0.27
N ARG A 27 -10.08 0.43 0.72
CA ARG A 27 -10.64 0.33 2.07
C ARG A 27 -9.52 0.38 3.11
N GLU A 28 -9.81 1.04 4.22
CA GLU A 28 -9.01 1.00 5.45
C GLU A 28 -8.67 -0.45 5.88
N PHE A 29 -7.57 -0.57 6.62
CA PHE A 29 -7.12 -1.83 7.16
C PHE A 29 -8.10 -2.38 8.20
N VAL A 30 -8.53 -3.64 8.04
CA VAL A 30 -9.56 -4.27 8.90
C VAL A 30 -9.13 -5.61 9.49
N TRP A 31 -7.88 -6.03 9.26
CA TRP A 31 -7.43 -7.32 9.75
C TRP A 31 -7.16 -7.26 11.24
N LYS A 32 -7.60 -8.31 11.94
CA LYS A 32 -7.23 -8.55 13.33
C LYS A 32 -5.83 -9.18 13.42
N PRO A 33 -5.13 -9.08 14.57
CA PRO A 33 -3.80 -9.65 14.74
C PRO A 33 -3.67 -11.11 14.30
N GLU A 34 -4.67 -11.94 14.57
CA GLU A 34 -4.64 -13.37 14.25
C GLU A 34 -4.65 -13.63 12.73
N GLN A 35 -5.24 -12.74 11.94
CA GLN A 35 -5.22 -12.84 10.48
C GLN A 35 -3.86 -12.46 9.91
N ILE A 36 -3.17 -11.51 10.54
CA ILE A 36 -1.81 -11.10 10.19
C ILE A 36 -0.86 -12.25 10.46
N GLU A 37 -0.92 -12.87 11.63
CA GLU A 37 -0.12 -14.04 12.01
C GLU A 37 -0.25 -15.18 10.99
N ARG A 38 -1.49 -15.53 10.61
CA ARG A 38 -1.74 -16.57 9.61
C ARG A 38 -1.14 -16.28 8.24
N LEU A 39 -1.05 -15.00 7.85
CA LEU A 39 -0.38 -14.61 6.63
C LEU A 39 1.13 -14.86 6.74
N PHE A 40 1.75 -14.48 7.85
CA PHE A 40 3.17 -14.76 8.09
C PHE A 40 3.46 -16.26 8.11
N ASP A 41 2.63 -17.07 8.77
CA ASP A 41 2.74 -18.53 8.74
C ASP A 41 2.68 -19.08 7.32
N SER A 42 1.79 -18.53 6.48
CA SER A 42 1.65 -18.94 5.08
C SER A 42 2.88 -18.57 4.26
N LEU A 43 3.42 -17.36 4.49
CA LEU A 43 4.66 -16.89 3.86
C LEU A 43 5.86 -17.76 4.23
N MET A 44 6.01 -18.11 5.52
CA MET A 44 7.10 -18.97 6.01
C MET A 44 7.03 -20.40 5.47
N GLN A 45 5.82 -20.90 5.23
CA GLN A 45 5.59 -22.21 4.60
C GLN A 45 5.70 -22.19 3.07
N GLY A 46 5.92 -21.02 2.46
CA GLY A 46 6.05 -20.88 1.01
C GLY A 46 4.74 -20.98 0.24
N TYR A 47 3.59 -20.81 0.91
CA TYR A 47 2.31 -20.76 0.20
C TYR A 47 2.21 -19.48 -0.65
N PRO A 48 1.68 -19.58 -1.88
CA PRO A 48 1.47 -18.40 -2.71
C PRO A 48 0.41 -17.50 -2.08
N PHE A 49 0.67 -16.21 -2.09
CA PHE A 49 -0.30 -15.18 -1.72
C PHE A 49 -0.73 -14.39 -2.96
N GLY A 50 -1.78 -13.58 -2.80
CA GLY A 50 -2.45 -12.90 -3.91
C GLY A 50 -1.57 -11.95 -4.73
N THR A 51 -2.15 -11.38 -5.79
CA THR A 51 -1.47 -10.46 -6.69
C THR A 51 -1.69 -9.00 -6.28
N PHE A 52 -0.71 -8.14 -6.58
CA PHE A 52 -0.86 -6.69 -6.46
C PHE A 52 -1.36 -6.09 -7.78
N LEU A 53 -2.32 -5.16 -7.69
CA LEU A 53 -2.78 -4.37 -8.81
C LEU A 53 -2.11 -3.00 -8.78
N PHE A 54 -1.41 -2.65 -9.87
CA PHE A 54 -0.77 -1.35 -10.02
C PHE A 54 -1.43 -0.57 -11.14
N TRP A 55 -1.73 0.70 -10.86
CA TRP A 55 -2.21 1.65 -11.86
C TRP A 55 -1.23 2.82 -11.95
N LYS A 56 -0.72 3.10 -13.16
CA LYS A 56 0.12 4.26 -13.42
C LYS A 56 -0.77 5.48 -13.62
N VAL A 57 -0.62 6.48 -12.76
CA VAL A 57 -1.30 7.77 -12.88
C VAL A 57 -0.31 8.78 -13.46
N GLU A 58 -0.69 9.42 -14.56
CA GLU A 58 0.12 10.47 -15.18
C GLU A 58 0.00 11.78 -14.37
N ALA A 59 1.08 12.57 -14.33
CA ALA A 59 1.13 13.80 -13.54
C ALA A 59 0.04 14.82 -13.94
N VAL A 60 -0.39 14.81 -15.19
CA VAL A 60 -1.46 15.68 -15.72
C VAL A 60 -2.84 15.32 -15.14
N THR A 61 -3.06 14.05 -14.78
CA THR A 61 -4.35 13.57 -14.28
C THR A 61 -4.36 13.35 -12.77
N SER A 62 -3.20 13.32 -12.11
CA SER A 62 -3.07 13.07 -10.66
C SER A 62 -3.89 14.06 -9.81
N GLY A 63 -3.96 15.33 -10.20
CA GLY A 63 -4.72 16.36 -9.48
C GLY A 63 -6.24 16.15 -9.42
N LYS A 64 -6.77 15.19 -10.19
CA LYS A 64 -8.21 14.83 -10.18
C LYS A 64 -8.55 13.79 -9.12
N PHE A 65 -7.55 13.15 -8.52
CA PHE A 65 -7.72 12.04 -7.60
C PHE A 65 -7.19 12.39 -6.21
N LYS A 66 -7.75 11.74 -5.20
CA LYS A 66 -7.21 11.74 -3.84
C LYS A 66 -6.37 10.49 -3.64
N PHE A 67 -5.22 10.66 -3.01
CA PHE A 67 -4.31 9.59 -2.68
C PHE A 67 -4.02 9.60 -1.18
N TYR A 68 -3.69 8.44 -0.65
CA TYR A 68 -3.35 8.24 0.74
C TYR A 68 -1.98 7.59 0.84
N ASP A 69 -1.23 7.94 1.88
CA ASP A 69 0.02 7.27 2.20
C ASP A 69 -0.26 5.96 2.94
N PHE A 70 0.74 5.09 2.98
CA PHE A 70 0.69 3.92 3.85
C PHE A 70 0.93 4.32 5.30
N VAL A 71 0.37 3.56 6.23
CA VAL A 71 0.62 3.77 7.66
C VAL A 71 2.01 3.27 8.01
N LEU A 72 2.97 4.20 8.13
CA LEU A 72 4.36 3.87 8.51
C LEU A 72 4.55 3.76 10.02
N ASN A 73 3.78 4.52 10.80
CA ASN A 73 3.86 4.56 12.26
C ASN A 73 2.50 4.18 12.85
N TYR A 74 2.13 2.91 12.74
CA TYR A 74 0.81 2.45 13.18
C TYR A 74 0.66 2.59 14.70
N HIS A 75 -0.43 3.22 15.12
CA HIS A 75 -0.88 3.21 16.51
C HIS A 75 -2.39 3.00 16.55
N GLN A 76 -2.85 1.92 17.18
CA GLN A 76 -4.27 1.52 17.13
C GLN A 76 -5.24 2.62 17.60
N ARG A 77 -4.82 3.44 18.58
CA ARG A 77 -5.66 4.53 19.12
C ARG A 77 -5.49 5.85 18.37
N ASP A 78 -4.26 6.17 17.96
CA ASP A 78 -3.87 7.55 17.62
C ASP A 78 -3.49 7.71 16.13
N ALA A 79 -3.14 6.62 15.45
CA ALA A 79 -2.65 6.61 14.07
C ALA A 79 -3.02 5.29 13.37
N ALA A 80 -4.31 4.96 13.36
CA ALA A 80 -4.83 3.72 12.77
C ALA A 80 -5.16 3.86 11.27
N HIS A 81 -5.18 5.09 10.75
CA HIS A 81 -5.69 5.41 9.42
C HIS A 81 -4.59 5.85 8.46
N CYS A 82 -4.81 5.56 7.17
CA CYS A 82 -3.92 6.01 6.11
C CYS A 82 -4.00 7.54 5.98
N PRO A 83 -2.88 8.28 6.12
CA PRO A 83 -2.93 9.75 6.05
C PRO A 83 -3.16 10.22 4.60
N GLU A 84 -3.99 11.25 4.42
CA GLU A 84 -4.20 11.83 3.09
C GLU A 84 -2.91 12.48 2.59
N LEU A 85 -2.46 12.05 1.42
CA LEU A 85 -1.43 12.76 0.69
C LEU A 85 -2.12 13.95 0.04
N GLY A 86 -1.79 15.15 0.51
CA GLY A 86 -2.32 16.40 -0.04
C GLY A 86 -2.03 16.55 -1.54
N LYS A 87 -2.29 17.74 -2.10
CA LYS A 87 -2.01 17.97 -3.53
C LYS A 87 -0.54 17.65 -3.83
N MET A 88 -0.32 16.64 -4.66
CA MET A 88 0.99 16.27 -5.20
C MET A 88 1.44 17.42 -6.11
N HIS A 89 2.06 18.45 -5.53
CA HIS A 89 2.72 19.50 -6.28
C HIS A 89 3.97 18.88 -6.92
N HIS A 90 4.12 19.07 -8.24
CA HIS A 90 5.25 18.58 -9.02
C HIS A 90 6.59 18.77 -8.29
N GLN A 91 7.33 17.69 -8.10
CA GLN A 91 8.79 17.74 -8.30
C GLN A 91 9.05 17.62 -9.79
#